data_AF-A0A822ZGQ8-F1
#
_entry.id   AF-A0A822ZGQ8-F1
#
_cell.length_a   1.000
_cell.length_b   1.000
_cell.length_c   1.000
_cell.angle_alpha   90.00
_cell.angle_beta   90.00
_cell.angle_gamma   90.00
#
_symmetry.space_group_name_H-M   'P 1'
#
loop_
_entity.id
_entity.type
_entity.pdbx_description
1 polymer ?
#
loop_
_entity_poly.entity_id
_entity_poly.type
_entity_poly.pdbx_seq_one_letter_code
_entity_poly.pdbx_strand_id
1 'polypeptide(L)'
;MNVLEVNKTNYETCNENHPIHNWTTDARRDVVPLNITKTYYFISGKGFCYSGMKVAVHMKKLHSLSNYGSHIVLSVVFAIVALLWDNFIGFWH
;
A
#
# COMPACT_ATOMS: atom_id res chain seq x y z
N MET A 1 20.06 13.72 -12.43
CA MET A 1 18.92 12.80 -12.63
C MET A 1 17.75 13.48 -11.97
N ASN A 2 16.59 13.49 -12.61
CA ASN A 2 15.48 14.33 -12.19
C ASN A 2 14.27 13.47 -11.91
N VAL A 3 13.57 13.75 -10.82
CA VAL A 3 12.30 13.09 -10.48
C VAL A 3 11.16 14.02 -10.85
N LEU A 4 10.40 13.64 -11.88
CA LEU A 4 9.33 14.46 -12.43
C LEU A 4 7.98 13.76 -12.20
N GLU A 5 7.02 14.48 -11.62
CA GLU A 5 5.62 14.05 -11.56
C GLU A 5 4.92 14.45 -12.86
N VAL A 6 4.23 13.51 -13.49
CA VAL A 6 3.60 13.69 -14.80
C VAL A 6 2.18 13.13 -14.84
N ASN A 7 1.43 13.46 -15.89
CA ASN A 7 0.14 12.84 -16.19
C ASN A 7 0.32 11.43 -16.75
N LYS A 8 -0.75 10.62 -16.71
CA LYS A 8 -0.77 9.25 -17.24
C LYS A 8 -0.26 9.17 -18.69
N THR A 9 -0.74 10.03 -19.58
CA THR A 9 -0.31 10.06 -20.99
C THR A 9 1.19 10.34 -21.13
N ASN A 10 1.72 11.25 -20.31
CA ASN A 10 3.14 11.61 -20.32
C ASN A 10 4.01 10.49 -19.72
N TYR A 11 3.48 9.74 -18.76
CA TYR A 11 4.13 8.54 -18.21
C TYR A 11 4.24 7.40 -19.23
N GLU A 12 3.22 7.23 -20.08
CA GLU A 12 3.24 6.22 -21.15
C GLU A 12 4.19 6.62 -22.28
N THR A 13 4.12 7.88 -22.70
CA THR A 13 4.95 8.43 -23.79
C THR A 13 6.36 8.85 -23.36
N CYS A 14 6.66 8.79 -22.06
CA CYS A 14 7.90 9.31 -21.46
C CYS A 14 8.17 10.79 -21.81
N ASN A 15 7.11 11.61 -21.84
CA ASN A 15 7.22 13.02 -22.17
C ASN A 15 7.62 13.85 -20.95
N GLU A 16 8.82 14.41 -21.00
CA GLU A 16 9.44 15.21 -19.93
C GLU A 16 9.19 16.72 -20.10
N ASN A 17 8.60 17.18 -21.22
CA ASN A 17 8.52 18.60 -21.56
C ASN A 17 7.53 19.39 -20.70
N HIS A 18 6.51 18.71 -20.18
CA HIS A 18 5.45 19.33 -19.38
C HIS A 18 5.20 18.51 -18.10
N PRO A 19 6.16 18.53 -17.15
CA PRO A 19 5.95 17.91 -15.85
C PRO A 19 4.96 18.75 -15.03
N ILE A 20 4.11 18.06 -14.27
CA ILE A 20 3.20 18.70 -13.32
C ILE A 20 4.02 19.31 -12.18
N HIS A 21 5.01 18.55 -11.71
CA HIS A 21 5.87 18.97 -10.63
C HIS A 21 7.27 18.39 -10.81
N ASN A 22 8.28 19.20 -10.48
CA ASN A 22 9.67 18.75 -10.47
C ASN A 22 10.11 18.59 -9.02
N TRP A 23 10.29 17.35 -8.60
CA TRP A 23 10.71 16.99 -7.24
C TRP A 23 12.24 16.91 -7.09
N THR A 24 12.99 17.24 -8.15
CA THR A 24 14.45 17.20 -8.13
C THR A 24 14.95 18.28 -7.18
N THR A 25 15.56 17.84 -6.09
CA THR A 25 16.22 18.69 -5.13
C THR A 25 17.72 18.60 -5.39
N ASP A 26 18.44 19.71 -5.29
CA ASP A 26 19.91 19.68 -5.36
C ASP A 26 20.54 18.91 -4.18
N ALA A 27 19.71 18.53 -3.20
CA ALA A 27 20.03 17.55 -2.17
C ALA A 27 19.80 16.13 -2.73
N ARG A 28 20.79 15.23 -2.56
CA ARG A 28 20.79 13.83 -3.04
C ARG A 28 19.57 12.94 -2.67
N ARG A 29 18.58 13.45 -1.93
CA ARG A 29 17.34 12.74 -1.55
C ARG A 29 16.14 13.59 -1.88
N ASP A 30 15.34 13.12 -2.84
CA ASP A 30 14.06 13.71 -3.21
C ASP A 30 12.95 13.08 -2.36
N VAL A 31 12.23 13.90 -1.59
CA VAL A 31 11.13 13.46 -0.72
C VAL A 31 9.82 14.00 -1.29
N VAL A 32 8.88 13.10 -1.58
CA VAL A 32 7.57 13.44 -2.17
C VAL A 32 6.44 13.11 -1.20
N PRO A 33 5.74 14.11 -0.63
CA PRO A 33 4.57 13.87 0.21
C PRO A 33 3.35 13.49 -0.65
N LEU A 34 2.64 12.43 -0.25
CA LEU A 34 1.46 11.89 -0.95
C LEU A 34 0.20 12.09 -0.10
N ASN A 35 -0.32 13.31 -0.07
CA ASN A 35 -1.45 13.67 0.81
C ASN A 35 -2.84 13.35 0.20
N ILE A 36 -2.91 13.24 -1.13
CA ILE A 36 -4.17 13.01 -1.85
C ILE A 36 -4.23 11.57 -2.35
N THR A 37 -5.38 10.92 -2.17
CA THR A 37 -5.69 9.60 -2.72
C THR A 37 -5.90 9.67 -4.23
N LYS A 38 -4.79 9.65 -4.97
CA LYS A 38 -4.76 9.55 -6.44
C LYS A 38 -3.63 8.61 -6.87
N THR A 39 -3.62 8.24 -8.14
CA THR A 39 -2.45 7.59 -8.74
C THR A 39 -1.46 8.67 -9.17
N TYR A 40 -0.26 8.64 -8.62
CA TYR A 40 0.85 9.50 -9.00
C TYR A 40 1.73 8.76 -10.01
N TYR A 41 2.19 9.47 -11.02
CA TYR A 41 3.08 8.93 -12.03
C TYR A 41 4.39 9.71 -11.99
N PHE A 42 5.49 9.02 -11.75
CA PHE A 42 6.81 9.60 -11.70
C PHE A 42 7.68 9.02 -12.80
N ILE A 43 8.44 9.88 -13.47
CA ILE A 43 9.41 9.49 -14.49
C ILE A 43 10.78 10.06 -14.16
N SER A 44 11.82 9.35 -14.57
CA SER A 44 13.17 9.90 -14.57
C SER A 44 13.43 10.71 -15.83
N GLY A 45 13.98 11.91 -15.66
CA GLY A 45 14.36 12.77 -16.78
C GLY A 45 15.60 12.29 -17.55
N LYS A 46 15.93 12.95 -18.67
CA LYS A 46 17.06 12.67 -19.58
C LYS A 46 16.96 11.35 -20.36
N GLY A 47 15.74 10.89 -20.65
CA GLY A 47 15.49 9.71 -21.50
C GLY A 47 15.60 8.37 -20.77
N PHE A 48 15.96 8.35 -19.48
CA PHE A 48 15.98 7.11 -18.68
C PHE A 48 14.59 6.50 -18.48
N CYS A 49 13.52 7.29 -18.64
CA CYS A 49 12.14 6.78 -18.66
C CYS A 49 11.95 5.65 -19.68
N TYR A 50 12.53 5.76 -20.88
CA TYR A 50 12.46 4.72 -21.92
C TYR A 50 13.22 3.46 -21.54
N SER A 51 14.23 3.58 -20.68
CA SER A 51 14.97 2.44 -20.10
C SER A 51 14.24 1.78 -18.94
N GLY A 52 13.03 2.24 -18.60
CA GLY A 52 12.21 1.68 -17.53
C GLY A 52 12.33 2.40 -16.18
N MET A 53 13.08 3.49 -16.08
CA MET A 53 13.11 4.32 -14.86
C MET A 53 11.84 5.18 -14.75
N LYS A 54 10.74 4.54 -14.40
CA LYS A 54 9.44 5.15 -14.13
C LYS A 54 8.67 4.36 -13.08
N VAL A 55 7.86 5.03 -12.26
CA VAL A 55 7.08 4.39 -11.21
C VAL A 55 5.68 4.98 -11.13
N ALA A 56 4.68 4.12 -10.96
CA ALA A 56 3.30 4.50 -10.72
C ALA A 56 2.92 4.13 -9.29
N VAL A 57 2.54 5.13 -8.50
CA VAL A 57 2.19 4.96 -7.09
C VAL A 57 0.68 5.16 -6.93
N HIS A 58 -0.03 4.09 -6.61
CA HIS A 58 -1.47 4.12 -6.40
C HIS A 58 -1.79 4.27 -4.91
N MET A 59 -2.23 5.46 -4.50
CA MET A 59 -2.61 5.73 -3.12
C MET A 59 -4.06 5.32 -2.87
N LYS A 60 -4.28 4.45 -1.87
CA LYS A 60 -5.60 4.09 -1.36
C LYS A 60 -5.78 4.62 0.06
N LYS A 61 -6.99 5.06 0.40
CA LYS A 61 -7.33 5.37 1.79
C LYS A 61 -7.28 4.08 2.59
N LEU A 62 -6.50 4.06 3.67
CA LEU A 62 -6.53 2.96 4.62
C LEU A 62 -7.89 2.99 5.32
N HIS A 63 -8.83 2.15 4.87
CA HIS A 63 -10.02 1.84 5.66
C HIS A 63 -9.60 0.81 6.71
N SER A 64 -9.32 1.28 7.93
CA SER A 64 -9.15 0.41 9.10
C SER A 64 -10.50 -0.20 9.46
N LEU A 65 -10.87 -1.28 8.77
CA LEU A 65 -11.88 -2.23 9.23
C LEU A 65 -11.24 -3.62 9.25
N SER A 66 -10.21 -3.76 10.09
CA SER A 66 -9.71 -5.08 10.49
C SER A 66 -10.46 -5.52 11.73
N ASN A 67 -11.64 -6.10 11.53
CA ASN A 67 -12.37 -6.82 12.58
C ASN A 67 -11.91 -8.29 12.61
N TYR A 68 -10.59 -8.49 12.71
CA TYR A 68 -9.96 -9.82 12.70
C TYR A 68 -9.94 -10.48 14.11
N GLY A 69 -10.41 -9.78 15.15
CA GLY A 69 -10.42 -10.26 16.53
C GLY A 69 -11.64 -11.10 16.93
N SER A 70 -12.78 -10.94 16.26
CA SER A 70 -14.04 -11.58 16.68
C SER A 70 -14.10 -13.08 16.38
N HIS A 71 -13.47 -13.54 15.30
CA HIS A 71 -13.52 -14.95 14.87
C HIS A 71 -12.65 -15.87 15.75
N ILE A 72 -11.60 -15.33 16.37
CA ILE A 72 -10.68 -16.10 17.22
C ILE A 72 -11.32 -16.34 18.60
N VAL A 73 -11.99 -15.32 19.18
CA VAL A 73 -12.60 -15.42 20.51
C VAL A 73 -13.71 -16.48 20.54
N LEU A 74 -14.58 -16.52 19.53
CA LEU A 74 -15.62 -17.55 19.43
C LEU A 74 -15.02 -18.96 19.35
N SER A 75 -14.01 -19.15 18.49
CA SER A 75 -13.39 -20.48 18.29
C SER A 75 -12.71 -21.01 19.56
N VAL A 76 -12.03 -20.14 20.32
CA VAL A 76 -11.37 -20.54 21.58
C VAL A 76 -12.41 -20.85 22.67
N VAL A 77 -13.48 -20.06 22.77
CA VAL A 77 -14.56 -20.31 23.74
C VAL A 77 -15.27 -21.64 23.42
N PHE A 78 -15.58 -21.93 22.15
CA PHE A 78 -16.15 -23.22 21.75
C PHE A 78 -15.23 -24.39 22.08
N ALA A 79 -13.92 -24.27 21.86
CA ALA A 79 -12.95 -25.31 22.20
C ALA A 79 -12.88 -25.58 23.70
N ILE A 80 -12.88 -24.53 24.54
CA ILE A 80 -12.86 -24.68 26.01
C ILE A 80 -14.13 -25.37 26.51
N VAL A 81 -15.31 -25.00 25.98
CA VAL A 81 -16.59 -25.64 26.38
C VAL A 81 -16.60 -27.12 26.00
N ALA A 82 -16.10 -27.48 24.82
CA ALA A 82 -15.99 -28.88 24.39
C ALA A 82 -15.03 -29.69 25.28
N LEU A 83 -13.84 -29.14 25.58
CA LEU A 83 -12.85 -29.81 26.44
C LEU A 83 -13.32 -30.00 27.88
N LEU A 84 -14.18 -29.10 28.38
CA LEU A 84 -14.76 -29.22 29.71
C LEU A 84 -15.97 -30.17 29.76
N TRP A 85 -16.64 -30.43 28.63
CA TRP A 85 -17.77 -31.35 28.56
C TRP A 85 -17.34 -32.81 28.74
N ASP A 86 -16.20 -33.20 28.18
CA ASP A 86 -15.64 -34.55 28.33
C ASP A 86 -15.23 -34.87 29.78
N ASN A 87 -14.89 -33.84 30.56
CA ASN A 87 -14.52 -33.98 31.97
C ASN A 87 -15.73 -34.07 32.92
N PHE A 88 -16.94 -33.72 32.46
CA PHE A 88 -18.16 -33.76 33.27
C PHE A 88 -18.85 -35.13 33.22
N ILE A 89 -18.70 -35.89 32.13
CA ILE A 89 -19.33 -37.21 31.97
C ILE A 89 -18.61 -38.29 32.81
N GLY A 90 -17.30 -38.13 33.06
CA GLY A 90 -16.50 -39.08 33.86
C GLY A 90 -16.72 -39.00 35.38
N PHE A 91 -17.46 -38.02 35.89
CA PHE A 91 -17.79 -37.90 37.32
C PHE A 91 -19.11 -38.61 37.69
N TRP A 92 -19.88 -39.05 36.69
CA TRP A 92 -21.17 -39.72 36.85
C TRP A 92 -21.16 -41.19 36.37
N HIS A 93 -20.02 -41.89 36.50
CA HIS A 93 -19.96 -43.35 36.56
C HIS A 93 -18.94 -43.81 37.59
#